data_AF-A0A2E2KLN3-F1
#
_entry.id   AF-A0A2E2KLN3-F1
#
_cell.length_a   1.000
_cell.length_b   1.000
_cell.length_c   1.000
_cell.angle_alpha   90.00
_cell.angle_beta   90.00
_cell.angle_gamma   90.00
#
_symmetry.space_group_name_H-M   'P 1'
#
loop_
_entity.id
_entity.type
_entity.pdbx_description
1 polymer ?
#
loop_
_entity_poly.entity_id
_entity_poly.type
_entity_poly.pdbx_seq_one_letter_code
_entity_poly.pdbx_strand_id
1 'polypeptide(L)' 'MPGKKKTKAQKKNSQLVIRINDEQRDEFVALCEELDTSAAREIRRFIRGFLKEHEQAAEEGAD' A
#
# COMPACT_ATOMS: atom_id res chain seq x y z
N MET A 1 -22.20 28.18 -25.94
CA MET A 1 -20.90 28.05 -25.24
C MET A 1 -20.83 26.66 -24.60
N PRO A 2 -19.86 25.81 -24.98
CA PRO A 2 -19.79 24.44 -24.49
C PRO A 2 -19.32 24.39 -23.03
N GLY A 3 -20.17 23.82 -22.16
CA GLY A 3 -19.90 23.63 -20.74
C GLY A 3 -18.78 22.62 -20.50
N LYS A 4 -17.78 23.05 -19.73
CA LYS A 4 -16.65 22.25 -19.24
C LYS A 4 -17.16 20.96 -18.55
N LYS A 5 -16.93 19.80 -19.18
CA LYS A 5 -17.09 18.48 -18.54
C LYS A 5 -16.07 18.37 -17.40
N LYS A 6 -16.56 18.39 -16.16
CA LYS A 6 -15.76 18.07 -14.97
C LYS A 6 -15.35 16.60 -15.05
N THR A 7 -14.09 16.34 -15.33
CA THR A 7 -13.49 15.00 -15.16
C THR A 7 -13.66 14.61 -13.70
N LYS A 8 -14.45 13.56 -13.44
CA LYS A 8 -14.54 12.94 -12.12
C LYS A 8 -13.13 12.47 -11.76
N ALA A 9 -12.44 13.20 -10.90
CA ALA A 9 -11.20 12.73 -10.30
C ALA A 9 -11.52 11.37 -9.67
N GLN A 10 -10.92 10.30 -10.20
CA GLN A 10 -10.98 8.99 -9.59
C GLN A 10 -10.65 9.17 -8.10
N LYS A 11 -11.58 8.79 -7.23
CA LYS A 11 -11.35 8.70 -5.79
C LYS A 11 -10.27 7.63 -5.56
N LYS A 12 -9.02 7.99 -5.82
CA LYS A 12 -7.88 7.36 -5.16
C LYS A 12 -8.08 7.63 -3.68
N ASN A 13 -7.64 6.73 -2.81
CA ASN A 13 -7.72 6.83 -1.36
C ASN A 13 -8.96 6.15 -0.75
N SER A 14 -9.16 4.86 -1.05
CA SER A 14 -9.65 3.96 -0.01
C SER A 14 -8.59 3.91 1.10
N GLN A 15 -8.96 4.33 2.31
CA GLN A 15 -8.07 4.31 3.47
C GLN A 15 -8.04 2.89 4.06
N LEU A 16 -6.84 2.38 4.35
CA LEU A 16 -6.64 1.13 5.08
C LEU A 16 -6.28 1.49 6.53
N VAL A 17 -7.09 1.03 7.49
CA VAL A 17 -6.82 1.20 8.93
C VAL A 17 -6.35 -0.14 9.48
N ILE A 18 -5.13 -0.18 9.99
CA ILE A 18 -4.52 -1.37 10.60
C ILE A 18 -4.34 -1.06 12.09
N ARG A 19 -4.74 -2.01 12.95
CA ARG A 19 -4.51 -1.95 14.39
C ARG A 19 -3.36 -2.91 14.71
N ILE A 20 -2.33 -2.37 15.35
CA ILE A 20 -1.15 -3.09 15.85
C ILE A 20 -0.84 -2.55 17.25
N ASN A 21 0.01 -3.25 18.00
CA ASN A 21 0.45 -2.79 19.31
C ASN A 21 1.34 -1.55 19.18
N ASP A 22 1.34 -0.70 20.20
CA ASP A 22 2.08 0.57 20.18
C ASP A 22 3.59 0.36 20.03
N GLU A 23 4.17 -0.62 20.73
CA GLU A 23 5.59 -0.97 20.62
C GLU A 23 6.00 -1.33 19.18
N GLN A 24 5.19 -2.14 18.49
CA GLN A 24 5.45 -2.54 17.10
C GLN A 24 5.31 -1.37 16.13
N ARG A 25 4.37 -0.44 16.39
CA ARG A 25 4.23 0.78 15.59
C ARG A 25 5.48 1.62 15.73
N ASP A 26 5.95 1.83 16.95
CA ASP A 26 7.08 2.73 17.21
C ASP A 26 8.37 2.17 16.60
N GLU A 27 8.61 0.86 16.74
CA GLU A 27 9.73 0.17 16.08
C GLU A 27 9.65 0.30 14.54
N PHE A 28 8.47 0.11 13.95
CA PHE A 28 8.28 0.22 12.51
C PHE A 28 8.50 1.65 12.00
N VAL A 29 8.00 2.66 12.72
CA VAL A 29 8.16 4.06 12.34
C VAL A 29 9.62 4.49 12.48
N ALA A 30 10.30 4.10 13.55
CA ALA A 30 11.73 4.39 13.74
C ALA A 30 12.58 3.80 12.60
N LEU A 31 12.32 2.56 12.20
CA LEU A 31 12.98 1.94 11.04
C LEU A 31 12.68 2.68 9.73
N CYS A 32 11.44 3.15 9.53
CA CYS A 32 11.10 3.93 8.35
C CYS A 32 11.90 5.24 8.28
N GLU A 33 12.05 5.92 9.42
CA GLU A 33 12.83 7.15 9.54
C GLU A 33 14.32 6.91 9.26
N GLU A 34 14.91 5.83 9.78
CA GLU A 34 16.29 5.45 9.50
C GLU A 34 16.55 5.18 8.01
N LEU A 35 15.55 4.63 7.31
CA LEU A 35 15.63 4.31 5.89
C LEU A 35 15.30 5.50 4.97
N ASP A 36 15.06 6.70 5.49
CA ASP A 36 14.56 7.87 4.74
C ASP A 36 13.26 7.54 3.94
N THR A 37 12.40 6.70 4.52
CA THR A 37 11.13 6.29 3.92
C THR A 37 9.94 6.62 4.82
N SER A 38 8.73 6.51 4.27
CA SER A 38 7.51 6.65 5.08
C SER A 38 6.85 5.30 5.28
N ALA A 39 6.28 5.11 6.48
CA ALA A 39 5.45 3.95 6.83
C ALA A 39 4.43 3.60 5.73
N ALA A 40 3.77 4.62 5.18
CA ALA A 40 2.80 4.44 4.10
C ALA A 40 3.43 3.94 2.78
N ARG A 41 4.66 4.34 2.47
CA ARG A 41 5.40 3.92 1.27
C ARG A 41 5.87 2.47 1.41
N GLU A 42 6.39 2.09 2.57
CA GLU A 42 6.81 0.71 2.82
C GLU A 42 5.64 -0.27 2.87
N ILE A 43 4.54 0.08 3.55
CA ILE A 43 3.33 -0.78 3.54
C ILE A 43 2.80 -0.98 2.10
N ARG A 44 2.79 0.06 1.26
CA ARG A 44 2.37 -0.08 -0.15
C ARG A 44 3.32 -0.95 -0.96
N ARG A 45 4.63 -0.84 -0.72
CA ARG A 45 5.65 -1.66 -1.38
C ARG A 45 5.50 -3.12 -0.98
N PHE A 46 5.34 -3.37 0.31
CA PHE A 46 5.08 -4.68 0.89
C PHE A 46 3.81 -5.31 0.27
N ILE A 47 2.68 -4.60 0.28
CA ILE A 47 1.42 -5.10 -0.32
C ILE A 47 1.62 -5.48 -1.79
N ARG A 48 2.30 -4.65 -2.60
CA ARG A 48 2.54 -4.96 -4.02
C ARG A 48 3.46 -6.16 -4.20
N GLY A 49 4.52 -6.27 -3.40
CA GLY A 49 5.43 -7.42 -3.42
C GLY A 49 4.71 -8.70 -3.06
N PHE A 50 3.96 -8.67 -1.95
CA PHE A 50 3.17 -9.80 -1.46
C PHE A 50 2.13 -10.27 -2.49
N LEU A 51 1.38 -9.34 -3.11
CA LEU A 51 0.44 -9.69 -4.17
C LEU A 51 1.12 -10.36 -5.36
N LYS A 52 2.27 -9.84 -5.80
CA LYS A 52 3.01 -10.40 -6.94
C LYS A 52 3.56 -11.79 -6.65
N GLU A 53 4.10 -12.00 -5.45
CA GLU A 53 4.62 -13.30 -5.01
C GLU A 53 3.54 -14.37 -4.97
N HIS A 54 2.36 -14.02 -4.44
CA HIS A 54 1.23 -14.95 -4.36
C HIS A 54 0.46 -15.13 -5.67
N GLU A 55 0.52 -14.16 -6.60
CA GLU A 55 -0.03 -14.32 -7.95
C GLU A 55 0.82 -15.31 -8.77
N GLN A 56 2.15 -15.28 -8.62
CA GLN A 56 3.05 -16.25 -9.25
C GLN A 56 2.93 -17.65 -8.64
N ALA A 57 2.79 -17.74 -7.31
CA ALA A 57 2.56 -19.02 -6.63
C ALA A 57 1.20 -19.68 -6.97
N ALA A 58 0.21 -18.90 -7.41
CA ALA A 58 -1.08 -19.42 -7.84
C ALA A 58 -1.05 -20.05 -9.25
N GLU A 59 -0.09 -19.67 -10.10
CA GLU A 59 0.08 -20.27 -11.43
C GLU A 59 0.97 -21.53 -11.44
N GLU A 60 1.83 -21.71 -10.44
CA GLU A 60 2.69 -22.90 -10.32
C GLU A 60 2.04 -24.10 -9.59
N GLY A 61 0.76 -23.98 -9.19
CA GLY A 61 0.00 -25.04 -8.50
C GLY A 61 -1.09 -25.72 -9.33
N ALA A 62 -1.13 -25.51 -10.64
CA ALA A 62 -2.17 -26.01 -11.55
C ALA A 62 -1.66 -27.03 -12.60
N ASP A 63 -0.56 -27.74 -12.32
CA ASP A 63 -0.07 -28.87 -13.11
C ASP A 63 -0.14 -30.18 -12.31
#